data_AF-A0A497FK56-F1
#
_entry.id   AF-A0A497FK56-F1
#
_cell.length_a   1.000
_cell.length_b   1.000
_cell.length_c   1.000
_cell.angle_alpha   90.00
_cell.angle_beta   90.00
_cell.angle_gamma   90.00
#
_symmetry.space_group_name_H-M   'P 1'
#
loop_
_entity.id
_entity.type
_entity.pdbx_description
1 polymer ?
#
loop_
_entity_poly.entity_id
_entity_poly.type
_entity_poly.pdbx_seq_one_letter_code
_entity_poly.pdbx_strand_id
1 'polypeptide(L)'
;MIITYSDLENKINNQKKKITEELSNFTIPCPVCGEQYHRVAQHVKKAHGIEIPTFKETYYYTTATGALANRILYLYAPKRDRYIQQYIYEQKDGTPITDYRTNNQDLDWDKYLTTKKLIAHIRGTQTLGGLFYPYASKVLIFDIDSYIESIGYFFNPLDPWCISFQRNNASTPTFFLIEELLDTGIKEEYIHILYSGAKGFHIVLFFDEFIDLRTLTSFGNFIINRTKR
;
A
#
# COMPACT_ATOMS: atom_id res chain seq x y z
N MET A 1 1.71 -18.65 24.56
CA MET A 1 2.05 -19.32 23.28
C MET A 1 3.17 -18.50 22.65
N ILE A 2 4.35 -19.07 22.41
CA ILE A 2 5.46 -18.33 21.77
C ILE A 2 5.23 -18.40 20.27
N ILE A 3 4.90 -17.26 19.66
CA ILE A 3 4.75 -17.13 18.21
C ILE A 3 6.06 -16.68 17.61
N THR A 4 6.43 -17.37 16.54
CA THR A 4 7.70 -17.23 15.85
C THR A 4 7.56 -16.30 14.64
N TYR A 5 8.67 -15.73 14.18
CA TYR A 5 8.70 -15.02 12.89
C TYR A 5 8.19 -15.91 11.74
N SER A 6 8.48 -17.21 11.78
CA SER A 6 7.96 -18.16 10.78
C SER A 6 6.43 -18.20 10.74
N ASP A 7 5.74 -17.99 11.84
CA ASP A 7 4.27 -17.96 11.86
C ASP A 7 3.73 -16.71 11.15
N LEU A 8 4.32 -15.54 11.39
CA LEU A 8 3.98 -14.31 10.68
C LEU A 8 4.37 -14.37 9.20
N GLU A 9 5.54 -14.93 8.89
CA GLU A 9 6.01 -15.10 7.51
C GLU A 9 5.08 -16.04 6.74
N ASN A 10 4.63 -17.14 7.36
CA ASN A 10 3.62 -18.03 6.79
C ASN A 10 2.30 -17.29 6.54
N LYS A 11 1.83 -16.48 7.51
CA LYS A 11 0.61 -15.67 7.34
C LYS A 11 0.75 -14.66 6.19
N ILE A 12 1.87 -13.95 6.11
CA ILE A 12 2.18 -13.00 5.02
C ILE A 12 2.27 -13.74 3.68
N ASN A 13 2.93 -14.89 3.62
CA ASN A 13 3.07 -15.67 2.38
C ASN A 13 1.72 -16.24 1.91
N ASN A 14 0.87 -16.69 2.84
CA ASN A 14 -0.49 -17.10 2.54
C ASN A 14 -1.33 -15.94 2.03
N GLN A 15 -1.23 -14.75 2.64
CA GLN A 15 -1.87 -13.53 2.14
C GLN A 15 -1.36 -13.15 0.75
N LYS A 16 -0.05 -13.17 0.50
CA LYS A 16 0.55 -12.90 -0.81
C LYS A 16 0.10 -13.91 -1.88
N LYS A 17 0.06 -15.19 -1.54
CA LYS A 17 -0.40 -16.25 -2.45
C LYS A 17 -1.87 -16.02 -2.82
N LYS A 18 -2.73 -15.80 -1.81
CA LYS A 18 -4.15 -15.48 -2.00
C LYS A 18 -4.32 -14.22 -2.86
N ILE A 19 -3.59 -13.14 -2.58
CA ILE A 19 -3.63 -11.91 -3.37
C ILE A 19 -3.14 -12.15 -4.81
N THR A 20 -2.10 -12.95 -5.01
CA THR A 20 -1.57 -13.25 -6.34
C THR A 20 -2.58 -14.07 -7.15
N GLU A 21 -3.22 -15.07 -6.53
CA GLU A 21 -4.30 -15.84 -7.12
C GLU A 21 -5.51 -14.94 -7.43
N GLU A 22 -5.94 -14.09 -6.50
CA GLU A 22 -7.01 -13.10 -6.69
C GLU A 22 -6.68 -12.10 -7.79
N LEU A 23 -5.44 -11.59 -7.87
CA LEU A 23 -5.00 -10.67 -8.91
C LEU A 23 -4.90 -11.33 -10.28
N SER A 24 -4.46 -12.61 -10.33
CA SER A 24 -4.44 -13.40 -11.56
C SER A 24 -5.85 -13.67 -12.09
N ASN A 25 -6.81 -13.81 -11.17
CA ASN A 25 -8.23 -13.98 -11.45
C ASN A 25 -9.01 -12.64 -11.45
N PHE A 26 -8.32 -11.51 -11.27
CA PHE A 26 -8.98 -10.22 -11.13
C PHE A 26 -9.58 -9.81 -12.45
N THR A 27 -10.90 -9.84 -12.46
CA THR A 27 -11.74 -9.45 -13.58
C THR A 27 -12.49 -8.19 -13.18
N ILE A 28 -12.90 -7.44 -14.19
CA ILE A 28 -13.72 -6.25 -14.04
C ILE A 28 -15.00 -6.44 -14.85
N PRO A 29 -16.17 -6.01 -14.33
CA PRO A 29 -17.42 -6.13 -15.04
C PRO A 29 -17.40 -5.22 -16.27
N CYS A 30 -17.85 -5.73 -17.40
CA CYS A 30 -18.17 -4.95 -18.57
C CYS A 30 -19.33 -4.00 -18.20
N PRO A 31 -19.20 -2.69 -18.39
CA PRO A 31 -20.27 -1.76 -18.02
C PRO A 31 -21.48 -1.81 -18.97
N VAL A 32 -21.38 -2.54 -20.09
CA VAL A 32 -22.46 -2.72 -21.06
C VAL A 32 -23.25 -4.01 -20.79
N CYS A 33 -22.58 -5.14 -20.58
CA CYS A 33 -23.24 -6.44 -20.38
C CYS A 33 -23.14 -7.03 -18.96
N GLY A 34 -22.35 -6.45 -18.06
CA GLY A 34 -22.15 -6.91 -16.70
C GLY A 34 -21.21 -8.11 -16.52
N GLU A 35 -20.81 -8.78 -17.61
CA GLU A 35 -19.91 -9.94 -17.57
C GLU A 35 -18.46 -9.58 -17.19
N GLN A 36 -17.74 -10.52 -16.59
CA GLN A 36 -16.43 -10.30 -15.96
C GLN A 36 -15.26 -10.57 -16.93
N TYR A 37 -14.34 -9.61 -17.09
CA TYR A 37 -13.19 -9.76 -17.99
C TYR A 37 -11.89 -9.19 -17.41
N HIS A 38 -10.75 -9.80 -17.76
CA HIS A 38 -9.42 -9.23 -17.48
C HIS A 38 -9.08 -8.00 -18.34
N ARG A 39 -9.63 -7.97 -19.57
CA ARG A 39 -9.39 -6.93 -20.58
C ARG A 39 -10.72 -6.45 -21.15
N VAL A 40 -11.50 -5.76 -20.32
CA VAL A 40 -12.83 -5.25 -20.69
C VAL A 40 -12.79 -4.45 -22.01
N ALA A 41 -11.75 -3.63 -22.27
CA ALA A 41 -11.69 -2.87 -23.52
C ALA A 41 -11.60 -3.75 -24.78
N GLN A 42 -10.92 -4.89 -24.71
CA GLN A 42 -10.87 -5.84 -25.84
C GLN A 42 -12.22 -6.52 -26.03
N HIS A 43 -12.85 -6.91 -24.93
CA HIS A 43 -14.19 -7.47 -24.94
C HIS A 43 -15.20 -6.49 -25.55
N VAL A 44 -15.26 -5.25 -25.05
CA VAL A 44 -16.24 -4.24 -25.50
C VAL A 44 -16.07 -3.93 -26.99
N LYS A 45 -14.82 -3.83 -27.49
CA LYS A 45 -14.59 -3.70 -28.94
C LYS A 45 -15.17 -4.87 -29.73
N LYS A 46 -14.92 -6.10 -29.28
CA LYS A 46 -15.34 -7.32 -29.98
C LYS A 46 -16.85 -7.60 -29.88
N ALA A 47 -17.43 -7.41 -28.70
CA ALA A 47 -18.80 -7.81 -28.37
C ALA A 47 -19.82 -6.68 -28.54
N HIS A 48 -19.39 -5.42 -28.42
CA HIS A 48 -20.28 -4.25 -28.48
C HIS A 48 -19.92 -3.26 -29.58
N GLY A 49 -18.84 -3.49 -30.34
CA GLY A 49 -18.42 -2.60 -31.43
C GLY A 49 -17.97 -1.21 -30.98
N ILE A 50 -17.77 -0.99 -29.68
CA ILE A 50 -17.31 0.30 -29.16
C ILE A 50 -15.79 0.39 -29.32
N GLU A 51 -15.33 1.42 -30.02
CA GLU A 51 -13.90 1.64 -30.19
C GLU A 51 -13.20 1.92 -28.86
N ILE A 52 -11.99 1.38 -28.70
CA ILE A 52 -11.23 1.44 -27.44
C ILE A 52 -11.00 2.89 -26.95
N PRO A 53 -10.70 3.88 -27.81
CA PRO A 53 -10.61 5.28 -27.39
C PRO A 53 -11.91 5.78 -26.76
N THR A 54 -13.05 5.59 -27.42
CA THR A 54 -14.38 5.97 -26.91
C THR A 54 -14.68 5.26 -25.59
N PHE A 55 -14.37 3.97 -25.48
CA PHE A 55 -14.55 3.24 -24.23
C PHE A 55 -13.71 3.82 -23.07
N LYS A 56 -12.46 4.23 -23.34
CA LYS A 56 -11.58 4.84 -22.32
C LYS A 56 -12.03 6.24 -21.89
N GLU A 57 -12.66 6.98 -22.79
CA GLU A 57 -13.26 8.28 -22.47
C GLU A 57 -14.49 8.13 -21.58
N THR A 58 -15.31 7.11 -21.84
CA THR A 58 -16.53 6.84 -21.06
C THR A 58 -16.24 6.15 -19.72
N TYR A 59 -15.20 5.31 -19.65
CA TYR A 59 -14.93 4.44 -18.49
C TYR A 59 -13.49 4.55 -17.97
N TYR A 60 -13.35 4.66 -16.66
CA TYR A 60 -12.10 5.04 -15.98
C TYR A 60 -10.97 3.98 -15.97
N TYR A 61 -11.20 2.75 -16.45
CA TYR A 61 -10.18 1.69 -16.43
C TYR A 61 -10.44 0.60 -17.49
N THR A 62 -9.34 -0.01 -17.97
CA THR A 62 -9.40 -1.07 -18.98
C THR A 62 -8.60 -2.33 -18.63
N THR A 63 -7.91 -2.34 -17.49
CA THR A 63 -7.03 -3.44 -17.03
C THR A 63 -7.12 -3.62 -15.52
N ALA A 64 -6.75 -4.81 -15.03
CA ALA A 64 -6.62 -5.11 -13.59
C ALA A 64 -5.67 -4.13 -12.87
N THR A 65 -4.50 -3.83 -13.45
CA THR A 65 -3.56 -2.85 -12.88
C THR A 65 -4.16 -1.43 -12.82
N GLY A 66 -4.97 -1.05 -13.81
CA GLY A 66 -5.68 0.24 -13.80
C GLY A 66 -6.75 0.30 -12.72
N ALA A 67 -7.50 -0.78 -12.53
CA ALA A 67 -8.47 -0.90 -11.44
C ALA A 67 -7.79 -0.85 -10.05
N LEU A 68 -6.67 -1.57 -9.88
CA LEU A 68 -5.86 -1.53 -8.67
C LEU A 68 -5.32 -0.13 -8.39
N ALA A 69 -4.77 0.54 -9.40
CA ALA A 69 -4.32 1.92 -9.28
C ALA A 69 -5.47 2.84 -8.83
N ASN A 70 -6.65 2.74 -9.46
CA ASN A 70 -7.81 3.51 -9.03
C ASN A 70 -8.23 3.21 -7.58
N ARG A 71 -8.16 1.95 -7.13
CA ARG A 71 -8.46 1.57 -5.75
C ARG A 71 -7.46 2.18 -4.76
N ILE A 72 -6.17 2.16 -5.08
CA ILE A 72 -5.14 2.83 -4.26
C ILE A 72 -5.36 4.34 -4.24
N LEU A 73 -5.67 4.98 -5.37
CA LEU A 73 -6.02 6.41 -5.39
C LEU A 73 -7.23 6.72 -4.51
N TYR A 74 -8.23 5.84 -4.51
CA TYR A 74 -9.42 5.99 -3.69
C TYR A 74 -9.13 5.87 -2.19
N LEU A 75 -8.32 4.88 -1.79
CA LEU A 75 -8.04 4.59 -0.37
C LEU A 75 -6.94 5.48 0.23
N TYR A 76 -5.82 5.64 -0.49
CA TYR A 76 -4.60 6.27 0.04
C TYR A 76 -4.39 7.71 -0.40
N ALA A 77 -4.87 8.09 -1.60
CA ALA A 77 -4.62 9.41 -2.17
C ALA A 77 -5.91 10.10 -2.65
N PRO A 78 -6.89 10.30 -1.74
CA PRO A 78 -8.14 10.94 -2.11
C PRO A 78 -7.96 12.39 -2.56
N LYS A 79 -6.94 13.07 -2.04
CA LYS A 79 -6.39 14.30 -2.62
C LYS A 79 -5.18 13.95 -3.46
N ARG A 80 -5.28 14.24 -4.76
CA ARG A 80 -4.25 13.90 -5.76
C ARG A 80 -3.30 15.06 -6.03
N ASP A 81 -3.58 16.24 -5.53
CA ASP A 81 -2.84 17.49 -5.76
C ASP A 81 -1.54 17.61 -4.95
N ARG A 82 -1.29 16.67 -4.03
CA ARG A 82 -0.11 16.62 -3.17
C ARG A 82 0.43 15.19 -3.10
N TYR A 83 1.61 14.97 -3.64
CA TYR A 83 2.33 13.70 -3.56
C TYR A 83 3.84 13.93 -3.64
N ILE A 84 4.60 12.93 -3.20
CA ILE A 84 6.06 12.89 -3.33
C ILE A 84 6.41 11.98 -4.48
N GLN A 85 7.42 12.35 -5.27
CA GLN A 85 7.94 11.56 -6.37
C GLN A 85 9.46 11.42 -6.27
N GLN A 86 9.94 10.21 -6.54
CA GLN A 86 11.36 9.94 -6.71
C GLN A 86 11.84 10.36 -8.10
N TYR A 87 12.98 11.03 -8.14
CA TYR A 87 13.74 11.38 -9.32
C TYR A 87 15.12 10.75 -9.21
N ILE A 88 15.56 10.12 -10.30
CA ILE A 88 16.90 9.55 -10.41
C ILE A 88 17.60 10.30 -11.54
N TYR A 89 18.77 10.87 -11.26
CA TYR A 89 19.58 11.59 -12.24
C TYR A 89 21.06 11.32 -11.99
N GLU A 90 21.89 11.56 -13.00
CA GLU A 90 23.32 11.27 -12.97
C GLU A 90 24.13 12.53 -12.63
N GLN A 91 25.11 12.40 -11.73
CA GLN A 91 26.12 13.43 -11.49
C GLN A 91 27.09 13.54 -12.69
N LYS A 92 27.91 14.60 -12.71
CA LYS A 92 28.94 14.78 -13.75
C LYS A 92 29.95 13.63 -13.82
N ASP A 93 30.11 12.87 -12.74
CA ASP A 93 31.04 11.74 -12.64
C ASP A 93 30.41 10.37 -12.94
N GLY A 94 29.12 10.34 -13.32
CA GLY A 94 28.38 9.10 -13.57
C GLY A 94 27.62 8.54 -12.37
N THR A 95 27.75 9.15 -11.18
CA THR A 95 27.10 8.64 -9.97
C THR A 95 25.59 8.92 -10.00
N PRO A 96 24.71 7.92 -9.82
CA PRO A 96 23.28 8.16 -9.71
C PRO A 96 22.92 8.83 -8.38
N ILE A 97 22.20 9.93 -8.42
CA ILE A 97 21.54 10.55 -7.27
C ILE A 97 20.06 10.18 -7.29
N THR A 98 19.55 9.83 -6.11
CA THR A 98 18.10 9.76 -5.85
C THR A 98 17.66 10.99 -5.08
N ASP A 99 16.61 11.64 -5.56
CA ASP A 99 15.97 12.79 -4.93
C ASP A 99 14.46 12.56 -4.80
N TYR A 100 13.85 13.10 -3.75
CA TYR A 100 12.42 12.99 -3.49
C TYR A 100 11.83 14.39 -3.38
N ARG A 101 10.92 14.70 -4.30
CA ARG A 101 10.31 16.03 -4.37
C ARG A 101 8.82 15.94 -4.18
N THR A 102 8.26 16.90 -3.45
CA THR A 102 6.82 17.14 -3.55
C THR A 102 6.52 17.65 -4.95
N ASN A 103 5.39 17.22 -5.50
CA ASN A 103 4.99 17.62 -6.85
C ASN A 103 4.92 19.14 -6.96
N ASN A 104 5.40 19.67 -8.09
CA ASN A 104 5.37 21.10 -8.30
C ASN A 104 3.96 21.53 -8.71
N GLN A 105 3.27 22.25 -7.83
CA GLN A 105 1.89 22.70 -8.08
C GLN A 105 1.80 23.76 -9.19
N ASP A 106 2.92 24.38 -9.57
CA ASP A 106 3.00 25.39 -10.62
C ASP A 106 3.12 24.77 -12.03
N LEU A 107 3.37 23.45 -12.13
CA LEU A 107 3.43 22.75 -13.40
C LEU A 107 2.14 21.96 -13.64
N ASP A 108 1.32 22.39 -14.59
CA ASP A 108 0.01 21.80 -14.88
C ASP A 108 0.05 20.27 -15.14
N TRP A 109 1.14 19.76 -15.75
CA TRP A 109 1.31 18.34 -16.02
C TRP A 109 1.80 17.50 -14.83
N ASP A 110 2.31 18.15 -13.77
CA ASP A 110 2.77 17.51 -12.53
C ASP A 110 1.85 17.78 -11.33
N LYS A 111 0.80 18.57 -11.54
CA LYS A 111 -0.11 19.01 -10.51
C LYS A 111 -0.84 17.87 -9.78
N TYR A 112 -1.10 16.75 -10.44
CA TYR A 112 -1.89 15.65 -9.87
C TYR A 112 -1.23 14.27 -9.98
N LEU A 113 -1.45 13.46 -8.94
CA LEU A 113 -1.19 12.02 -8.93
C LEU A 113 -2.20 11.33 -9.84
N THR A 114 -1.74 10.89 -11.00
CA THR A 114 -2.58 10.22 -12.01
C THR A 114 -2.51 8.70 -11.89
N THR A 115 -3.52 8.01 -12.42
CA THR A 115 -3.52 6.54 -12.56
C THR A 115 -2.29 6.07 -13.34
N LYS A 116 -1.81 6.82 -14.33
CA LYS A 116 -0.58 6.49 -15.08
C LYS A 116 0.66 6.47 -14.19
N LYS A 117 0.86 7.50 -13.36
CA LYS A 117 1.98 7.58 -12.41
C LYS A 117 1.89 6.43 -11.42
N LEU A 118 0.70 6.15 -10.90
CA LEU A 118 0.53 5.06 -9.96
C LEU A 118 0.72 3.67 -10.59
N ILE A 119 0.35 3.46 -11.85
CA ILE A 119 0.69 2.24 -12.59
C ILE A 119 2.22 2.09 -12.70
N ALA A 120 2.96 3.17 -12.98
CA ALA A 120 4.42 3.14 -12.98
C ALA A 120 4.99 2.78 -11.61
N HIS A 121 4.34 3.26 -10.54
CA HIS A 121 4.71 2.90 -9.17
C HIS A 121 4.47 1.43 -8.85
N ILE A 122 3.29 0.90 -9.18
CA ILE A 122 2.96 -0.52 -9.00
C ILE A 122 3.92 -1.43 -9.78
N ARG A 123 4.42 -0.96 -10.93
CA ARG A 123 5.40 -1.68 -11.76
C ARG A 123 6.84 -1.57 -11.27
N GLY A 124 7.11 -0.79 -10.22
CA GLY A 124 8.46 -0.56 -9.71
C GLY A 124 9.32 0.32 -10.62
N THR A 125 8.76 0.97 -11.63
CA THR A 125 9.50 1.89 -12.51
C THR A 125 9.55 3.32 -11.95
N GLN A 126 8.86 3.57 -10.84
CA GLN A 126 8.78 4.88 -10.19
C GLN A 126 8.46 4.70 -8.70
N THR A 127 8.98 5.55 -7.82
CA THR A 127 8.54 5.58 -6.42
C THR A 127 7.69 6.82 -6.17
N LEU A 128 6.52 6.63 -5.56
CA LEU A 128 5.58 7.69 -5.20
C LEU A 128 5.24 7.59 -3.71
N GLY A 129 5.11 8.73 -3.06
CA GLY A 129 4.61 8.87 -1.68
C GLY A 129 3.28 9.62 -1.67
N GLY A 130 2.28 9.07 -0.99
CA GLY A 130 1.01 9.77 -0.77
C GLY A 130 1.14 10.78 0.37
N LEU A 131 0.57 11.97 0.21
CA LEU A 131 0.38 12.91 1.31
C LEU A 131 -1.07 12.83 1.78
N PHE A 132 -1.27 12.52 3.06
CA PHE A 132 -2.59 12.32 3.63
C PHE A 132 -3.37 13.62 3.79
N TYR A 133 -4.70 13.50 3.84
CA TYR A 133 -5.59 14.60 4.14
C TYR A 133 -5.35 15.05 5.60
N PRO A 134 -5.21 16.36 5.88
CA PRO A 134 -4.75 16.84 7.18
C PRO A 134 -5.70 16.57 8.35
N TYR A 135 -6.95 16.15 8.08
CA TYR A 135 -7.99 16.01 9.10
C TYR A 135 -8.75 14.67 9.09
N ALA A 136 -8.60 13.83 8.06
CA ALA A 136 -9.33 12.56 7.96
C ALA A 136 -8.56 11.54 7.10
N SER A 137 -8.87 10.26 7.22
CA SER A 137 -8.26 9.19 6.43
C SER A 137 -9.21 8.01 6.25
N LYS A 138 -9.02 7.23 5.18
CA LYS A 138 -9.64 5.91 4.98
C LYS A 138 -8.70 4.77 5.38
N VAL A 139 -7.55 5.09 5.96
CA VAL A 139 -6.53 4.12 6.34
C VAL A 139 -5.97 4.45 7.71
N LEU A 140 -5.80 3.42 8.54
CA LEU A 140 -5.00 3.45 9.76
C LEU A 140 -3.83 2.49 9.59
N ILE A 141 -2.63 2.97 9.90
CA ILE A 141 -1.39 2.20 9.80
C ILE A 141 -0.73 2.18 11.18
N PHE A 142 -0.49 0.99 11.70
CA PHE A 142 0.42 0.78 12.82
C PHE A 142 1.79 0.47 12.25
N ASP A 143 2.73 1.38 12.46
CA ASP A 143 4.14 1.21 12.07
C ASP A 143 4.91 0.62 13.25
N ILE A 144 5.32 -0.65 13.11
CA ILE A 144 5.90 -1.44 14.19
C ILE A 144 7.36 -1.68 13.83
N ASP A 145 8.19 -0.78 14.32
CA ASP A 145 9.64 -0.86 14.17
C ASP A 145 10.27 -1.65 15.32
N SER A 146 11.29 -2.43 14.99
CA SER A 146 12.23 -2.95 15.97
C SER A 146 13.33 -1.92 16.21
N TYR A 147 13.33 -1.31 17.39
CA TYR A 147 14.40 -0.40 17.77
C TYR A 147 15.60 -1.19 18.31
N ILE A 148 16.75 -1.03 17.65
CA ILE A 148 18.05 -1.43 18.18
C ILE A 148 18.75 -0.14 18.63
N GLU A 149 18.36 0.41 19.78
CA GLU A 149 19.03 1.63 20.31
C GLU A 149 20.47 1.35 20.77
N SER A 150 20.84 0.09 21.02
CA SER A 150 22.06 -0.26 21.78
C SER A 150 23.16 -1.01 21.03
N ILE A 151 22.94 -1.48 19.79
CA ILE A 151 23.99 -2.12 18.97
C ILE A 151 24.52 -1.12 17.93
N GLY A 152 24.79 0.10 18.40
CA GLY A 152 24.97 1.29 17.58
C GLY A 152 26.04 1.16 16.49
N TYR A 153 25.87 1.91 15.40
CA TYR A 153 26.83 2.31 14.34
C TYR A 153 27.81 1.28 13.73
N PHE A 154 27.96 0.08 14.27
CA PHE A 154 28.95 -0.93 13.89
C PHE A 154 28.38 -2.01 12.98
N PHE A 155 27.05 -2.10 12.85
CA PHE A 155 26.41 -3.08 12.00
C PHE A 155 25.70 -2.42 10.83
N ASN A 156 25.90 -2.97 9.65
CA ASN A 156 25.17 -2.59 8.45
C ASN A 156 23.71 -3.01 8.64
N PRO A 157 22.71 -2.10 8.61
CA PRO A 157 21.30 -2.46 8.75
C PRO A 157 20.77 -3.33 7.60
N LEU A 158 21.54 -3.45 6.50
CA LEU A 158 21.25 -4.36 5.39
C LEU A 158 21.89 -5.75 5.58
N ASP A 159 22.63 -5.96 6.66
CA ASP A 159 23.18 -7.27 6.99
C ASP A 159 22.04 -8.28 7.24
N PRO A 160 22.07 -9.48 6.63
CA PRO A 160 21.02 -10.49 6.79
C PRO A 160 20.70 -10.85 8.25
N TRP A 161 21.71 -10.87 9.13
CA TRP A 161 21.51 -11.13 10.56
C TRP A 161 20.76 -9.99 11.24
N CYS A 162 21.13 -8.74 10.95
CA CYS A 162 20.43 -7.56 11.50
C CYS A 162 18.97 -7.54 11.07
N ILE A 163 18.70 -7.82 9.79
CA ILE A 163 17.34 -7.93 9.25
C ILE A 163 16.56 -9.03 9.96
N SER A 164 17.15 -10.22 10.18
CA SER A 164 16.49 -11.32 10.88
C SER A 164 16.21 -10.98 12.34
N PHE A 165 17.16 -10.35 13.04
CA PHE A 165 17.00 -9.92 14.42
C PHE A 165 15.90 -8.86 14.57
N GLN A 166 15.91 -7.83 13.71
CA GLN A 166 14.88 -6.80 13.64
C GLN A 166 13.49 -7.39 13.43
N ARG A 167 13.36 -8.31 12.46
CA ARG A 167 12.11 -9.04 12.20
C ARG A 167 11.60 -9.80 13.42
N ASN A 168 12.47 -10.55 14.10
CA ASN A 168 12.10 -11.35 15.27
C ASN A 168 11.67 -10.46 16.46
N ASN A 169 12.27 -9.27 16.60
CA ASN A 169 11.88 -8.36 17.67
C ASN A 169 10.56 -7.62 17.37
N ALA A 170 10.28 -7.32 16.11
CA ALA A 170 9.02 -6.71 15.70
C ALA A 170 7.86 -7.74 15.67
N SER A 171 8.12 -9.04 15.58
CA SER A 171 7.07 -10.06 15.44
C SER A 171 6.15 -10.16 16.65
N THR A 172 6.71 -10.14 17.86
CA THR A 172 5.92 -10.23 19.10
C THR A 172 4.95 -9.06 19.30
N PRO A 173 5.37 -7.77 19.23
CA PRO A 173 4.43 -6.66 19.32
C PRO A 173 3.43 -6.64 18.16
N THR A 174 3.83 -7.06 16.96
CA THR A 174 2.91 -7.23 15.82
C THR A 174 1.81 -8.23 16.13
N PHE A 175 2.15 -9.37 16.72
CA PHE A 175 1.19 -10.38 17.09
C PHE A 175 0.20 -9.89 18.15
N PHE A 176 0.68 -9.28 19.24
CA PHE A 176 -0.22 -8.74 20.28
C PHE A 176 -1.16 -7.68 19.73
N LEU A 177 -0.68 -6.84 18.82
CA LEU A 177 -1.54 -5.85 18.17
C LEU A 177 -2.64 -6.51 17.33
N ILE A 178 -2.34 -7.61 16.64
CA ILE A 178 -3.35 -8.39 15.90
C ILE A 178 -4.38 -9.01 16.85
N GLU A 179 -3.95 -9.64 17.94
CA GLU A 179 -4.88 -10.21 18.93
C GLU A 179 -5.83 -9.15 19.50
N GLU A 180 -5.31 -8.00 19.88
CA GLU A 180 -6.14 -6.91 20.40
C GLU A 180 -7.12 -6.37 19.35
N LEU A 181 -6.73 -6.31 18.07
CA LEU A 181 -7.66 -5.96 17.00
C LEU A 181 -8.78 -7.01 16.86
N LEU A 182 -8.44 -8.30 16.87
CA LEU A 182 -9.42 -9.39 16.80
C LEU A 182 -10.39 -9.36 18.00
N ASP A 183 -9.88 -9.11 19.21
CA ASP A 183 -10.67 -9.01 20.44
C ASP A 183 -11.65 -7.83 20.44
N THR A 184 -11.36 -6.78 19.66
CA THR A 184 -12.31 -5.68 19.43
C THR A 184 -13.40 -6.00 18.41
N GLY A 185 -13.39 -7.21 17.83
CA GLY A 185 -14.36 -7.67 16.84
C GLY A 185 -13.99 -7.32 15.40
N ILE A 186 -12.79 -6.81 15.14
CA ILE A 186 -12.30 -6.63 13.77
C ILE A 186 -12.04 -8.01 13.19
N LYS A 187 -12.63 -8.30 12.04
CA LYS A 187 -12.44 -9.60 11.37
C LYS A 187 -11.05 -9.69 10.76
N GLU A 188 -10.49 -10.90 10.76
CA GLU A 188 -9.13 -11.16 10.27
C GLU A 188 -8.92 -10.71 8.82
N GLU A 189 -9.93 -10.85 7.96
CA GLU A 189 -9.85 -10.45 6.55
C GLU A 189 -9.65 -8.94 6.33
N TYR A 190 -9.88 -8.12 7.36
CA TYR A 190 -9.67 -6.67 7.32
C TYR A 190 -8.31 -6.23 7.90
N ILE A 191 -7.50 -7.16 8.41
CA ILE A 191 -6.19 -6.89 9.01
C ILE A 191 -5.09 -7.24 8.00
N HIS A 192 -4.53 -6.22 7.35
CA HIS A 192 -3.48 -6.40 6.35
C HIS A 192 -2.10 -6.21 6.97
N ILE A 193 -1.22 -7.21 6.83
CA ILE A 193 0.12 -7.17 7.39
C ILE A 193 1.12 -7.05 6.24
N LEU A 194 1.98 -6.03 6.31
CA LEU A 194 2.99 -5.75 5.30
C LEU A 194 4.35 -5.71 5.98
N TYR A 195 5.34 -6.35 5.36
CA TYR A 195 6.73 -6.18 5.78
C TYR A 195 7.23 -4.81 5.29
N SER A 196 7.72 -3.96 6.20
CA SER A 196 8.14 -2.58 5.87
C SER A 196 9.51 -2.50 5.20
N GLY A 197 10.13 -3.64 4.91
CA GLY A 197 11.54 -3.74 4.59
C GLY A 197 12.33 -3.89 5.88
N ALA A 198 13.52 -3.31 5.99
CA ALA A 198 14.47 -3.66 7.06
C ALA A 198 13.89 -3.59 8.50
N LYS A 199 12.99 -2.65 8.80
CA LYS A 199 12.75 -2.21 10.19
C LYS A 199 11.66 -2.97 10.95
N GLY A 200 10.67 -3.55 10.26
CA GLY A 200 9.59 -4.29 10.92
C GLY A 200 8.36 -4.51 10.05
N PHE A 201 7.18 -4.21 10.61
CA PHE A 201 5.89 -4.52 10.00
C PHE A 201 4.97 -3.30 10.01
N HIS A 202 4.14 -3.18 8.97
CA HIS A 202 2.96 -2.33 8.99
C HIS A 202 1.71 -3.20 9.14
N ILE A 203 0.84 -2.86 10.08
CA ILE A 203 -0.54 -3.36 10.10
C ILE A 203 -1.43 -2.26 9.56
N VAL A 204 -2.20 -2.58 8.52
CA VAL A 204 -3.03 -1.64 7.79
C VAL A 204 -4.49 -2.05 7.88
N LEU A 205 -5.33 -1.08 8.27
CA LEU A 205 -6.79 -1.18 8.28
C LEU A 205 -7.37 -0.19 7.28
N PHE A 206 -8.33 -0.63 6.47
CA PHE A 206 -9.06 0.22 5.53
C PHE A 206 -10.49 0.46 5.99
N PHE A 207 -11.00 1.65 5.69
CA PHE A 207 -12.36 2.07 6.00
C PHE A 207 -13.07 2.53 4.72
N ASP A 208 -14.36 2.22 4.60
CA ASP A 208 -15.16 2.64 3.45
C ASP A 208 -15.39 4.15 3.44
N GLU A 209 -15.50 4.75 4.63
CA GLU A 209 -15.74 6.17 4.85
C GLU A 209 -14.51 6.90 5.40
N PHE A 210 -14.49 8.22 5.24
CA PHE A 210 -13.49 9.06 5.90
C PHE A 210 -13.74 9.10 7.40
N ILE A 211 -12.72 8.75 8.17
CA ILE A 211 -12.72 8.89 9.61
C ILE A 211 -11.78 10.05 9.97
N ASP A 212 -12.21 10.92 10.87
CA ASP A 212 -11.37 12.03 11.30
C ASP A 212 -10.10 11.51 12.00
N LEU A 213 -8.98 12.21 11.80
CA LEU A 213 -7.68 11.75 12.30
C LEU A 213 -7.67 11.64 13.83
N ARG A 214 -8.43 12.46 14.57
CA ARG A 214 -8.45 12.38 16.04
C ARG A 214 -9.13 11.10 16.51
N THR A 215 -10.21 10.69 15.85
CA THR A 215 -10.87 9.40 16.10
C THR A 215 -9.95 8.24 15.75
N LEU A 216 -9.28 8.28 14.59
CA LEU A 216 -8.32 7.23 14.20
C LEU A 216 -7.15 7.14 15.18
N THR A 217 -6.57 8.26 15.59
CA THR A 217 -5.49 8.30 16.60
C THR A 217 -5.97 7.80 17.95
N SER A 218 -7.17 8.19 18.39
CA SER A 218 -7.76 7.71 19.65
C SER A 218 -7.96 6.19 19.62
N PHE A 219 -8.49 5.66 18.52
CA PHE A 219 -8.66 4.22 18.32
C PHE A 219 -7.30 3.50 18.29
N GLY A 220 -6.33 4.01 17.54
CA GLY A 220 -4.98 3.43 17.49
C GLY A 220 -4.31 3.39 18.87
N ASN A 221 -4.40 4.49 19.63
CA ASN A 221 -3.88 4.55 21.00
C ASN A 221 -4.62 3.61 21.96
N PHE A 222 -5.93 3.44 21.79
CA PHE A 222 -6.71 2.48 22.56
C PHE A 222 -6.19 1.05 22.35
N ILE A 223 -5.97 0.64 21.09
CA ILE A 223 -5.39 -0.67 20.76
C ILE A 223 -3.99 -0.82 21.37
N ILE A 224 -3.10 0.15 21.12
CA ILE A 224 -1.70 0.13 21.63
C ILE A 224 -1.64 0.06 23.16
N ASN A 225 -2.58 0.69 23.87
CA ASN A 225 -2.59 0.62 25.33
C ASN A 225 -3.05 -0.73 25.87
N ARG A 226 -3.83 -1.49 25.10
CA ARG A 226 -4.24 -2.85 25.48
C ARG A 226 -3.13 -3.87 25.26
N THR A 227 -2.25 -3.67 24.28
CA THR A 227 -1.10 -4.54 24.02
C THR A 227 0.00 -4.46 25.10
N LYS A 228 -0.10 -3.56 26.08
CA LYS A 228 0.87 -3.38 27.18
C LYS A 228 0.57 -4.24 28.42
N ARG A 229 -0.43 -5.11 28.34
CA ARG A 229 -0.89 -5.95 29.44
C ARG A 229 0.00 -7.17 29.66
#